data_AF-A0A7C1T9K7-F1
#
_entry.id   AF-A0A7C1T9K7-F1
#
_cell.length_a   1.000
_cell.length_b   1.000
_cell.length_c   1.000
_cell.angle_alpha   90.00
_cell.angle_beta   90.00
_cell.angle_gamma   90.00
#
_symmetry.space_group_name_H-M   'P 1'
#
loop_
_entity.id
_entity.type
_entity.pdbx_description
1 polymer ?
#
loop_
_entity_poly.entity_id
_entity_poly.type
_entity_poly.pdbx_seq_one_letter_code
_entity_poly.pdbx_strand_id
1 'polypeptide(L)'
;MTDMTTIDTLHGEALARAADQAVRAIPPAWPLTATVAVNPFLGQISETLDHTAARLARIGGVRLALPRKHYADLIAKGEITDEDLSAALQSSALFNRIDLPALKAAVNEELQPVVALPTIAELAARATGKDWPGLVSERIGTFAAGFFDQGQALWAASRRNGLYAAWRAFATHDLTPEILGLKGFSIHVDETPETPYAAIERAAVSLGLGAEPGTYFHQLLLTVGGWAQYARHIQFKAEVEGRTDTTALELLAIRLVFEEALYARHKTDIESEWQRVRRAHV
;
A
#
# COMPACT_ATOMS: atom_id res chain seq x y z
N MET A 1 24.79 -29.97 22.22
CA MET A 1 23.45 -29.41 21.95
C MET A 1 23.64 -27.92 21.82
N THR A 2 23.63 -27.43 20.59
CA THR A 2 23.87 -26.03 20.25
C THR A 2 22.69 -25.22 20.77
N ASP A 3 22.96 -24.37 21.76
CA ASP A 3 21.99 -23.43 22.30
C ASP A 3 21.76 -22.37 21.23
N MET A 4 20.65 -22.51 20.51
CA MET A 4 20.29 -21.65 19.40
C MET A 4 19.74 -20.38 20.04
N THR A 5 20.63 -19.42 20.30
CA THR A 5 20.30 -18.10 20.81
C THR A 5 19.20 -17.52 19.93
N THR A 6 17.96 -17.55 20.41
CA THR A 6 16.83 -16.91 19.75
C THR A 6 17.14 -15.42 19.74
N ILE A 7 17.53 -14.90 18.57
CA ILE A 7 17.65 -13.44 18.39
C ILE A 7 16.23 -12.91 18.60
N ASP A 8 16.03 -12.25 19.75
CA ASP A 8 14.77 -11.62 20.09
C ASP A 8 14.56 -10.47 19.10
N THR A 9 13.77 -10.75 18.07
CA THR A 9 13.42 -9.80 17.02
C THR A 9 12.39 -8.86 17.59
N LEU A 10 12.68 -7.56 17.56
CA LEU A 10 11.81 -6.53 18.13
C LEU A 10 10.56 -6.46 17.25
N HIS A 11 9.55 -7.27 17.60
CA HIS A 11 8.26 -7.40 16.92
C HIS A 11 8.21 -8.25 15.65
N GLY A 12 9.20 -9.12 15.37
CA GLY A 12 9.31 -9.89 14.12
C GLY A 12 8.02 -10.62 13.70
N GLU A 13 7.40 -11.41 14.60
CA GLU A 13 6.15 -12.12 14.29
C GLU A 13 4.95 -11.19 14.05
N ALA A 14 4.84 -10.12 14.83
CA ALA A 14 3.73 -9.17 14.71
C ALA A 14 3.81 -8.42 13.38
N LEU A 15 5.00 -7.97 13.00
CA LEU A 15 5.26 -7.31 11.72
C LEU A 15 5.06 -8.24 10.53
N ALA A 16 5.44 -9.51 10.65
CA ALA A 16 5.15 -10.51 9.62
C ALA A 16 3.65 -10.71 9.41
N ARG A 17 2.86 -10.77 10.50
CA ARG A 17 1.39 -10.84 10.43
C ARG A 17 0.80 -9.56 9.81
N ALA A 18 1.26 -8.39 10.21
CA ALA A 18 0.79 -7.12 9.65
C ALA A 18 1.11 -7.00 8.15
N ALA A 19 2.29 -7.48 7.73
CA ALA A 19 2.67 -7.55 6.32
C ALA A 19 1.75 -8.50 5.52
N ASP A 20 1.47 -9.70 6.04
CA ASP A 20 0.54 -10.63 5.39
C ASP A 20 -0.88 -10.06 5.29
N GLN A 21 -1.37 -9.40 6.35
CA GLN A 21 -2.68 -8.72 6.32
C GLN A 21 -2.72 -7.59 5.28
N ALA A 22 -1.67 -6.77 5.20
CA ALA A 22 -1.58 -5.70 4.20
C ALA A 22 -1.53 -6.26 2.77
N VAL A 23 -0.81 -7.36 2.56
CA VAL A 23 -0.78 -8.10 1.29
C VAL A 23 -2.19 -8.59 0.96
N ARG A 24 -2.88 -9.26 1.88
CA ARG A 24 -4.24 -9.78 1.68
C ARG A 24 -5.28 -8.69 1.42
N ALA A 25 -5.04 -7.47 1.90
CA ALA A 25 -5.89 -6.31 1.64
C ALA A 25 -5.85 -5.86 0.16
N ILE A 26 -4.79 -6.21 -0.59
CA ILE A 26 -4.69 -5.92 -2.02
C ILE A 26 -5.46 -6.98 -2.82
N PRO A 27 -6.40 -6.56 -3.71
CA PRO A 27 -7.10 -7.49 -4.58
C PRO A 27 -6.14 -8.04 -5.67
N PRO A 28 -6.23 -9.33 -6.02
CA PRO A 28 -5.45 -9.90 -7.13
C PRO A 28 -5.91 -9.34 -8.48
N ALA A 29 -4.97 -9.13 -9.41
CA ALA A 29 -5.27 -8.77 -10.80
C ALA A 29 -4.73 -9.84 -11.76
N TRP A 30 -5.59 -10.33 -12.65
CA TRP A 30 -5.24 -11.36 -13.62
C TRP A 30 -4.53 -10.76 -14.83
N PRO A 31 -3.64 -11.54 -15.49
CA PRO A 31 -3.04 -11.12 -16.75
C PRO A 31 -4.13 -10.90 -17.81
N LEU A 32 -3.87 -10.04 -18.79
CA LEU A 32 -4.79 -9.75 -19.89
C LEU A 32 -5.22 -10.98 -20.70
N THR A 33 -4.45 -12.08 -20.61
CA THR A 33 -4.79 -13.37 -21.20
C THR A 33 -5.94 -14.09 -20.49
N ALA A 34 -6.38 -13.61 -19.33
CA ALA A 34 -7.50 -14.16 -18.56
C ALA A 34 -8.62 -13.10 -18.41
N THR A 35 -9.83 -13.43 -18.87
CA THR A 35 -11.04 -12.61 -18.66
C THR A 35 -11.65 -12.91 -17.30
N VAL A 36 -11.12 -12.28 -16.24
CA VAL A 36 -11.65 -12.40 -14.88
C VAL A 36 -11.94 -11.01 -14.32
N ALA A 37 -13.20 -10.75 -13.98
CA ALA A 37 -13.57 -9.58 -13.20
C ALA A 37 -13.37 -9.90 -11.71
N VAL A 38 -12.69 -9.01 -11.00
CA VAL A 38 -12.36 -9.18 -9.58
C VAL A 38 -13.01 -8.06 -8.80
N ASN A 39 -13.59 -8.39 -7.65
CA ASN A 39 -14.06 -7.39 -6.72
C ASN A 39 -12.86 -6.53 -6.25
N PRO A 40 -12.83 -5.21 -6.52
CA PRO A 40 -11.75 -4.33 -6.07
C PRO A 40 -11.64 -4.24 -4.53
N PHE A 41 -12.70 -4.65 -3.82
CA PHE A 41 -12.76 -4.71 -2.35
C PHE A 41 -12.61 -6.13 -1.80
N LEU A 42 -12.04 -7.07 -2.58
CA LEU A 42 -11.88 -8.46 -2.13
C LEU A 42 -11.13 -8.56 -0.78
N GLY A 43 -10.16 -7.67 -0.56
CA GLY A 43 -9.40 -7.60 0.70
C GLY A 43 -10.16 -6.95 1.86
N GLN A 44 -11.38 -6.45 1.65
CA GLN A 44 -12.21 -5.75 2.63
C GLN A 44 -13.63 -6.35 2.74
N ILE A 45 -13.83 -7.59 2.29
CA ILE A 45 -15.15 -8.25 2.32
C ILE A 45 -15.76 -8.41 3.72
N SER A 46 -14.94 -8.34 4.77
CA SER A 46 -15.36 -8.39 6.17
C SER A 46 -15.62 -6.99 6.76
N GLU A 47 -15.38 -5.92 6.01
CA GLU A 47 -15.59 -4.54 6.44
C GLU A 47 -16.90 -3.97 5.87
N THR A 48 -17.47 -2.98 6.56
CA THR A 48 -18.57 -2.20 5.99
C THR A 48 -18.06 -1.28 4.88
N LEU A 49 -18.99 -0.83 4.01
CA LEU A 49 -18.64 0.14 2.96
C LEU A 49 -18.07 1.43 3.56
N ASP A 50 -18.62 1.91 4.68
CA ASP A 50 -18.15 3.15 5.34
C ASP A 50 -16.71 3.01 5.86
N HIS A 51 -16.36 1.88 6.47
CA HIS A 51 -15.00 1.62 6.94
C HIS A 51 -14.03 1.48 5.77
N THR A 52 -14.43 0.74 4.73
CA THR A 52 -13.63 0.57 3.50
C THR A 52 -13.40 1.92 2.82
N ALA A 53 -14.44 2.75 2.72
CA ALA A 53 -14.36 4.09 2.15
C ALA A 53 -13.44 5.00 2.98
N ALA A 54 -13.59 5.04 4.31
CA ALA A 54 -12.73 5.84 5.18
C ALA A 54 -11.26 5.38 5.13
N ARG A 55 -11.02 4.07 5.03
CA ARG A 55 -9.67 3.49 4.87
C ARG A 55 -9.07 3.91 3.54
N LEU A 56 -9.70 3.60 2.41
CA LEU A 56 -9.16 3.90 1.07
C LEU A 56 -9.07 5.40 0.78
N ALA A 57 -9.93 6.20 1.39
CA ALA A 57 -9.79 7.65 1.43
C ALA A 57 -8.48 8.05 2.11
N ARG A 58 -8.23 7.52 3.31
CA ARG A 58 -7.04 7.83 4.12
C ARG A 58 -5.73 7.43 3.44
N ILE A 59 -5.66 6.25 2.82
CA ILE A 59 -4.38 5.73 2.30
C ILE A 59 -4.21 5.83 0.78
N GLY A 60 -5.31 5.94 0.04
CA GLY A 60 -5.29 6.01 -1.43
C GLY A 60 -5.87 7.32 -1.99
N GLY A 61 -6.46 8.19 -1.17
CA GLY A 61 -7.10 9.41 -1.65
C GLY A 61 -8.35 9.13 -2.51
N VAL A 62 -8.92 7.92 -2.41
CA VAL A 62 -10.03 7.49 -3.27
C VAL A 62 -11.36 7.67 -2.54
N ARG A 63 -12.37 8.18 -3.25
CA ARG A 63 -13.77 8.15 -2.83
C ARG A 63 -14.49 6.99 -3.50
N LEU A 64 -15.24 6.22 -2.73
CA LEU A 64 -16.02 5.08 -3.25
C LEU A 64 -17.42 5.49 -3.73
N ALA A 65 -17.96 6.58 -3.15
CA ALA A 65 -19.20 7.18 -3.60
C ALA A 65 -18.93 8.24 -4.67
N LEU A 66 -19.92 8.45 -5.55
CA LEU A 66 -19.91 9.54 -6.50
C LEU A 66 -19.97 10.91 -5.79
N PRO A 67 -19.62 12.02 -6.46
CA PRO A 67 -19.77 13.36 -5.90
C PRO A 67 -21.19 13.60 -5.37
N ARG A 68 -21.33 14.37 -4.29
CA ARG A 68 -22.65 14.58 -3.66
C ARG A 68 -23.65 15.23 -4.62
N LYS A 69 -23.17 16.08 -5.52
CA LYS A 69 -23.96 16.64 -6.62
C LYS A 69 -24.72 15.59 -7.45
N HIS A 70 -24.12 14.42 -7.71
CA HIS A 70 -24.79 13.36 -8.45
C HIS A 70 -26.07 12.90 -7.74
N TYR A 71 -26.00 12.68 -6.42
CA TYR A 71 -27.15 12.31 -5.61
C TYR A 71 -28.14 13.47 -5.45
N ALA A 72 -27.66 14.70 -5.33
CA ALA A 72 -28.51 15.90 -5.29
C ALA A 72 -29.39 16.00 -6.55
N ASP A 73 -28.81 15.76 -7.73
CA ASP A 73 -29.52 15.78 -9.00
C ASP A 73 -30.57 14.66 -9.09
N LEU A 74 -30.27 13.45 -8.58
CA LEU A 74 -31.22 12.33 -8.54
C LEU A 74 -32.40 12.59 -7.59
N ILE A 75 -32.13 13.20 -6.42
CA ILE A 75 -33.16 13.61 -5.47
C ILE A 75 -34.04 14.70 -6.07
N ALA A 76 -33.44 15.70 -6.74
CA ALA A 76 -34.18 16.79 -7.38
C ALA A 76 -35.09 16.31 -8.52
N LYS A 77 -34.69 15.25 -9.24
CA LYS A 77 -35.50 14.60 -10.27
C LYS A 77 -36.59 13.68 -9.71
N GLY A 78 -36.54 13.36 -8.41
CA GLY A 78 -37.42 12.37 -7.79
C GLY A 78 -37.07 10.92 -8.16
N GLU A 79 -35.88 10.66 -8.71
CA GLU A 79 -35.37 9.30 -8.94
C GLU A 79 -34.93 8.64 -7.62
N ILE A 80 -34.51 9.44 -6.64
CA ILE A 80 -34.34 9.04 -5.25
C ILE A 80 -35.41 9.77 -4.43
N THR A 81 -36.30 9.02 -3.81
CA THR A 81 -37.44 9.55 -3.03
C THR A 81 -37.10 9.74 -1.55
N ASP A 82 -37.95 10.47 -0.83
CA ASP A 82 -37.82 10.63 0.62
C ASP A 82 -38.03 9.28 1.36
N GLU A 83 -38.85 8.40 0.80
CA GLU A 83 -39.02 7.01 1.25
C GLU A 83 -37.72 6.20 1.08
N ASP A 84 -37.04 6.30 -0.06
CA ASP A 84 -35.76 5.62 -0.30
C ASP A 84 -34.69 6.07 0.69
N LEU A 85 -34.59 7.39 0.89
CA LEU A 85 -33.64 7.99 1.85
C LEU A 85 -33.95 7.56 3.29
N SER A 86 -35.22 7.51 3.66
CA SER A 86 -35.66 7.09 4.99
C SER A 86 -35.36 5.60 5.23
N ALA A 87 -35.61 4.74 4.24
CA ALA A 87 -35.29 3.33 4.30
C ALA A 87 -33.77 3.07 4.39
N ALA A 88 -32.97 3.79 3.59
CA ALA A 88 -31.51 3.74 3.67
C ALA A 88 -31.01 4.21 5.05
N LEU A 89 -31.58 5.27 5.60
CA LEU A 89 -31.21 5.78 6.92
C LEU A 89 -31.53 4.77 8.03
N GLN A 90 -32.68 4.08 7.96
CA GLN A 90 -33.09 3.03 8.90
C GLN A 90 -32.13 1.83 8.94
N SER A 91 -31.47 1.53 7.83
CA SER A 91 -30.49 0.43 7.73
C SER A 91 -29.06 0.87 8.03
N SER A 92 -28.82 2.16 8.29
CA SER A 92 -27.49 2.72 8.53
C SER A 92 -27.14 2.81 10.01
N ALA A 93 -25.85 2.87 10.33
CA ALA A 93 -25.37 3.19 11.68
C ALA A 93 -25.72 4.62 12.14
N LEU A 94 -26.25 5.46 11.24
CA LEU A 94 -26.69 6.82 11.50
C LEU A 94 -28.18 6.91 11.86
N PHE A 95 -28.89 5.77 11.91
CA PHE A 95 -30.27 5.74 12.36
C PHE A 95 -30.41 6.38 13.76
N ASN A 96 -31.39 7.27 13.92
CA ASN A 96 -31.61 8.12 15.11
C ASN A 96 -30.50 9.13 15.44
N ARG A 97 -29.46 9.28 14.61
CA ARG A 97 -28.40 10.29 14.79
C ARG A 97 -28.57 11.50 13.89
N ILE A 98 -29.10 11.29 12.69
CA ILE A 98 -29.50 12.33 11.74
C ILE A 98 -30.94 12.09 11.31
N ASP A 99 -31.63 13.14 10.89
CA ASP A 99 -32.95 13.05 10.28
C ASP A 99 -32.88 13.28 8.76
N LEU A 100 -34.01 13.06 8.09
CA LEU A 100 -34.12 13.23 6.63
C LEU A 100 -33.78 14.67 6.18
N PRO A 101 -34.26 15.75 6.83
CA PRO A 101 -33.82 17.11 6.52
C PRO A 101 -32.31 17.30 6.62
N ALA A 102 -31.66 16.82 7.68
CA ALA A 102 -30.21 16.91 7.84
C ALA A 102 -29.46 16.13 6.74
N LEU A 103 -29.95 14.95 6.37
CA LEU A 103 -29.39 14.18 5.25
C LEU A 103 -29.48 14.94 3.94
N LYS A 104 -30.65 15.51 3.62
CA LYS A 104 -30.86 16.32 2.40
C LYS A 104 -30.02 17.61 2.42
N ALA A 105 -29.83 18.23 3.57
CA ALA A 105 -28.93 19.37 3.72
C ALA A 105 -27.47 18.96 3.44
N ALA A 106 -27.00 17.84 4.00
CA ALA A 106 -25.64 17.34 3.81
C ALA A 106 -25.33 17.00 2.34
N VAL A 107 -26.30 16.48 1.58
CA VAL A 107 -26.13 16.19 0.15
C VAL A 107 -25.83 17.45 -0.68
N ASN A 108 -26.24 18.64 -0.22
CA ASN A 108 -25.97 19.89 -0.93
C ASN A 108 -24.59 20.50 -0.62
N GLU A 109 -23.88 19.97 0.37
CA GLU A 109 -22.54 20.44 0.74
C GLU A 109 -21.49 19.51 0.15
N GLU A 110 -20.78 19.95 -0.90
CA GLU A 110 -19.72 19.12 -1.49
C GLU A 110 -18.50 19.06 -0.56
N LEU A 111 -18.01 17.85 -0.29
CA LEU A 111 -16.83 17.66 0.55
C LEU A 111 -15.56 17.99 -0.22
N GLN A 112 -14.58 18.52 0.50
CA GLN A 112 -13.22 18.72 -0.01
C GLN A 112 -12.67 17.42 -0.61
N PRO A 113 -11.86 17.50 -1.68
CA PRO A 113 -11.17 16.35 -2.21
C PRO A 113 -10.41 15.61 -1.10
N VAL A 114 -10.59 14.29 -1.06
CA VAL A 114 -9.87 13.46 -0.11
C VAL A 114 -8.41 13.40 -0.53
N VAL A 115 -7.51 13.68 0.41
CA VAL A 115 -6.05 13.58 0.21
C VAL A 115 -5.54 12.43 1.08
N ALA A 116 -4.77 11.54 0.46
CA ALA A 116 -4.12 10.46 1.18
C ALA A 116 -3.12 11.01 2.22
N LEU A 117 -2.90 10.26 3.28
CA LEU A 117 -1.74 10.49 4.16
C LEU A 117 -0.46 10.41 3.32
N PRO A 118 0.54 11.28 3.53
CA PRO A 118 1.79 11.20 2.78
C PRO A 118 2.67 10.05 3.25
N THR A 119 3.23 9.29 2.34
CA THR A 119 4.35 8.38 2.55
C THR A 119 5.64 9.15 2.88
N ILE A 120 6.70 8.48 3.37
CA ILE A 120 8.02 9.11 3.53
C ILE A 120 8.51 9.67 2.19
N ALA A 121 8.33 8.94 1.09
CA ALA A 121 8.72 9.44 -0.23
C ALA A 121 8.02 10.77 -0.56
N GLU A 122 6.73 10.91 -0.26
CA GLU A 122 5.99 12.17 -0.48
C GLU A 122 6.44 13.28 0.48
N LEU A 123 6.72 12.95 1.74
CA LEU A 123 7.28 13.92 2.70
C LEU A 123 8.65 14.44 2.25
N ALA A 124 9.54 13.53 1.85
CA ALA A 124 10.84 13.87 1.29
C ALA A 124 10.69 14.71 0.01
N ALA A 125 9.67 14.44 -0.81
CA ALA A 125 9.43 15.19 -2.04
C ALA A 125 9.05 16.64 -1.73
N ARG A 126 8.16 16.85 -0.75
CA ARG A 126 7.79 18.19 -0.25
C ARG A 126 8.99 18.95 0.31
N ALA A 127 9.85 18.26 1.07
CA ALA A 127 11.02 18.89 1.70
C ALA A 127 12.12 19.26 0.69
N THR A 128 12.29 18.48 -0.38
CA THR A 128 13.43 18.62 -1.30
C THR A 128 13.09 19.18 -2.67
N GLY A 129 11.80 19.21 -3.03
CA GLY A 129 11.32 19.55 -4.37
C GLY A 129 11.60 18.49 -5.45
N LYS A 130 12.04 17.29 -5.07
CA LYS A 130 12.31 16.18 -5.99
C LYS A 130 11.18 15.16 -5.98
N ASP A 131 10.87 14.60 -7.14
CA ASP A 131 9.84 13.55 -7.28
C ASP A 131 10.36 12.17 -6.83
N TRP A 132 10.54 12.00 -5.52
CA TRP A 132 10.90 10.70 -4.95
C TRP A 132 9.83 9.62 -5.18
N PRO A 133 8.51 9.89 -5.06
CA PRO A 133 7.47 8.90 -5.38
C PRO A 133 7.59 8.39 -6.81
N GLY A 134 7.81 9.28 -7.78
CA GLY A 134 8.04 8.92 -9.17
C GLY A 134 9.29 8.06 -9.36
N LEU A 135 10.41 8.43 -8.72
CA LEU A 135 11.63 7.62 -8.74
C LEU A 135 11.40 6.20 -8.18
N VAL A 136 10.80 6.09 -7.00
CA VAL A 136 10.53 4.79 -6.36
C VAL A 136 9.65 3.93 -7.27
N SER A 137 8.59 4.51 -7.83
CA SER A 137 7.65 3.83 -8.73
C SER A 137 8.35 3.35 -10.01
N GLU A 138 9.19 4.19 -10.61
CA GLU A 138 9.96 3.84 -11.82
C GLU A 138 10.95 2.71 -11.54
N ARG A 139 11.73 2.79 -10.45
CA ARG A 139 12.73 1.75 -10.15
C ARG A 139 12.11 0.40 -9.85
N ILE A 140 11.04 0.39 -9.04
CA ILE A 140 10.31 -0.85 -8.76
C ILE A 140 9.69 -1.39 -10.05
N GLY A 141 9.10 -0.52 -10.87
CA GLY A 141 8.50 -0.90 -12.14
C GLY A 141 9.48 -1.49 -13.15
N THR A 142 10.65 -0.88 -13.32
CA THR A 142 11.71 -1.36 -14.22
C THR A 142 12.22 -2.73 -13.79
N PHE A 143 12.46 -2.93 -12.49
CA PHE A 143 12.84 -4.25 -11.97
C PHE A 143 11.71 -5.27 -12.16
N ALA A 144 10.47 -4.92 -11.78
CA ALA A 144 9.34 -5.83 -11.82
C ALA A 144 9.01 -6.27 -13.26
N ALA A 145 9.13 -5.37 -14.25
CA ALA A 145 8.96 -5.69 -15.65
C ALA A 145 9.92 -6.79 -16.12
N GLY A 146 11.21 -6.69 -15.76
CA GLY A 146 12.20 -7.72 -16.07
C GLY A 146 12.01 -9.00 -15.25
N PHE A 147 11.65 -8.89 -13.97
CA PHE A 147 11.47 -10.04 -13.10
C PHE A 147 10.25 -10.89 -13.48
N PHE A 148 9.14 -10.26 -13.83
CA PHE A 148 7.89 -10.93 -14.21
C PHE A 148 7.79 -11.26 -15.70
N ASP A 149 8.79 -10.90 -16.51
CA ASP A 149 8.81 -11.22 -17.93
C ASP A 149 8.65 -12.73 -18.20
N GLN A 150 7.80 -13.09 -19.16
CA GLN A 150 7.54 -14.48 -19.54
C GLN A 150 8.19 -14.85 -20.87
N GLY A 151 9.38 -14.30 -21.15
CA GLY A 151 10.19 -14.65 -22.31
C GLY A 151 10.14 -13.64 -23.46
N GLN A 152 9.81 -12.38 -23.19
CA GLN A 152 9.97 -11.30 -24.18
C GLN A 152 11.42 -10.80 -24.22
N ALA A 153 12.12 -10.84 -23.09
CA ALA A 153 13.52 -10.46 -23.01
C ALA A 153 14.43 -11.61 -23.47
N LEU A 154 15.51 -11.26 -24.18
CA LEU A 154 16.55 -12.22 -24.59
C LEU A 154 17.28 -12.83 -23.38
N TRP A 155 17.38 -12.07 -22.29
CA TRP A 155 17.97 -12.51 -21.02
C TRP A 155 16.94 -12.44 -19.91
N ALA A 156 16.63 -13.59 -19.30
CA ALA A 156 15.72 -13.68 -18.17
C ALA A 156 16.42 -13.29 -16.87
N ALA A 157 15.71 -12.54 -16.00
CA ALA A 157 16.16 -12.29 -14.64
C ALA A 157 16.22 -13.60 -13.83
N SER A 158 17.25 -13.77 -13.00
CA SER A 158 17.34 -14.92 -12.10
C SER A 158 16.23 -14.87 -11.05
N ARG A 159 15.46 -15.95 -10.91
CA ARG A 159 14.37 -16.10 -9.93
C ARG A 159 14.69 -17.04 -8.77
N ARG A 160 15.94 -17.55 -8.71
CA ARG A 160 16.32 -18.70 -7.86
C ARG A 160 16.08 -18.47 -6.35
N ASN A 161 16.15 -17.23 -5.89
CA ASN A 161 16.10 -16.87 -4.47
C ASN A 161 14.90 -15.97 -4.11
N GLY A 162 13.87 -15.93 -4.95
CA GLY A 162 12.74 -15.01 -4.79
C GLY A 162 12.98 -13.62 -5.38
N LEU A 163 11.93 -12.81 -5.31
CA LEU A 163 11.83 -11.46 -5.87
C LEU A 163 12.74 -10.48 -5.12
N TYR A 164 12.75 -10.52 -3.78
CA TYR A 164 13.54 -9.59 -2.95
C TYR A 164 15.05 -9.78 -3.14
N ALA A 165 15.53 -11.03 -3.15
CA ALA A 165 16.94 -11.33 -3.38
C ALA A 165 17.39 -10.92 -4.80
N ALA A 166 16.55 -11.16 -5.81
CA ALA A 166 16.81 -10.72 -7.18
C ALA A 166 16.84 -9.19 -7.28
N TRP A 167 15.93 -8.50 -6.59
CA TRP A 167 15.91 -7.04 -6.53
C TRP A 167 17.14 -6.47 -5.84
N ARG A 168 17.58 -7.03 -4.71
CA ARG A 168 18.81 -6.58 -4.05
C ARG A 168 20.00 -6.63 -5.00
N ALA A 169 20.19 -7.76 -5.69
CA ALA A 169 21.26 -7.92 -6.67
C ALA A 169 21.18 -6.91 -7.83
N PHE A 170 19.97 -6.55 -8.26
CA PHE A 170 19.74 -5.51 -9.25
C PHE A 170 20.05 -4.11 -8.70
N ALA A 171 19.49 -3.77 -7.55
CA ALA A 171 19.52 -2.43 -6.98
C ALA A 171 20.89 -2.02 -6.43
N THR A 172 21.75 -2.97 -6.04
CA THR A 172 23.15 -2.67 -5.70
C THR A 172 23.99 -2.20 -6.90
N HIS A 173 23.58 -2.53 -8.12
CA HIS A 173 24.26 -2.12 -9.36
C HIS A 173 23.53 -1.00 -10.11
N ASP A 174 22.36 -0.59 -9.62
CA ASP A 174 21.55 0.45 -10.24
C ASP A 174 21.97 1.85 -9.76
N LEU A 175 22.65 2.59 -10.63
CA LEU A 175 23.12 3.94 -10.33
C LEU A 175 22.01 5.01 -10.44
N THR A 176 20.82 4.66 -10.94
CA THR A 176 19.75 5.63 -11.23
C THR A 176 19.35 6.43 -9.98
N PRO A 177 19.09 5.82 -8.81
CA PRO A 177 18.76 6.56 -7.59
C PRO A 177 19.85 7.55 -7.17
N GLU A 178 21.12 7.15 -7.29
CA GLU A 178 22.26 7.98 -6.91
C GLU A 178 22.50 9.15 -7.86
N ILE A 179 22.26 8.95 -9.16
CA ILE A 179 22.31 10.00 -10.18
C ILE A 179 21.22 11.05 -9.88
N LEU A 180 20.02 10.62 -9.53
CA LEU A 180 18.89 11.50 -9.22
C LEU A 180 18.96 12.11 -7.80
N GLY A 181 19.90 11.63 -6.98
CA GLY A 181 20.39 12.31 -5.79
C GLY A 181 20.12 11.58 -4.47
N LEU A 182 19.60 10.36 -4.49
CA LEU A 182 19.55 9.47 -3.32
C LEU A 182 20.93 8.83 -3.12
N LYS A 183 21.91 9.65 -2.72
CA LYS A 183 23.32 9.24 -2.58
C LYS A 183 23.48 8.10 -1.57
N GLY A 184 24.29 7.11 -1.92
CA GLY A 184 24.54 5.93 -1.08
C GLY A 184 23.42 4.89 -1.09
N PHE A 185 22.46 4.99 -2.02
CA PHE A 185 21.36 4.02 -2.10
C PHE A 185 21.85 2.59 -2.36
N SER A 186 22.83 2.41 -3.25
CA SER A 186 23.37 1.08 -3.54
C SER A 186 23.96 0.41 -2.29
N ILE A 187 24.72 1.17 -1.51
CA ILE A 187 25.30 0.75 -0.22
C ILE A 187 24.18 0.44 0.78
N HIS A 188 23.16 1.32 0.88
CA HIS A 188 22.02 1.09 1.76
C HIS A 188 21.35 -0.26 1.45
N VAL A 189 21.13 -0.56 0.16
CA VAL A 189 20.57 -1.85 -0.28
C VAL A 189 21.49 -3.02 0.05
N ASP A 190 22.79 -2.89 -0.17
CA ASP A 190 23.76 -3.95 0.16
C ASP A 190 23.71 -4.32 1.65
N GLU A 191 23.65 -3.30 2.51
CA GLU A 191 23.57 -3.43 3.96
C GLU A 191 22.22 -3.96 4.47
N THR A 192 21.17 -4.03 3.63
CA THR A 192 19.87 -4.59 4.06
C THR A 192 19.99 -6.08 4.40
N PRO A 193 19.17 -6.59 5.35
CA PRO A 193 19.08 -8.01 5.61
C PRO A 193 18.77 -8.83 4.35
N GLU A 194 19.29 -10.05 4.30
CA GLU A 194 19.12 -10.92 3.13
C GLU A 194 17.70 -11.44 2.96
N THR A 195 16.91 -11.49 4.03
CA THR A 195 15.53 -11.97 4.00
C THR A 195 14.54 -10.80 3.98
N PRO A 196 13.41 -10.93 3.25
CA PRO A 196 12.42 -9.87 3.16
C PRO A 196 11.76 -9.58 4.52
N TYR A 197 11.56 -10.58 5.37
CA TYR A 197 11.01 -10.41 6.72
C TYR A 197 11.91 -9.55 7.60
N ALA A 198 13.22 -9.83 7.62
CA ALA A 198 14.17 -9.04 8.40
C ALA A 198 14.32 -7.61 7.84
N ALA A 199 14.20 -7.44 6.51
CA ALA A 199 14.20 -6.12 5.89
C ALA A 199 12.96 -5.29 6.28
N ILE A 200 11.77 -5.90 6.29
CA ILE A 200 10.54 -5.28 6.78
C ILE A 200 10.70 -4.87 8.25
N GLU A 201 11.23 -5.76 9.10
CA GLU A 201 11.45 -5.47 10.51
C GLU A 201 12.42 -4.30 10.71
N ARG A 202 13.58 -4.34 10.05
CA ARG A 202 14.57 -3.25 10.10
C ARG A 202 13.95 -1.92 9.68
N ALA A 203 13.24 -1.90 8.55
CA ALA A 203 12.59 -0.68 8.07
C ALA A 203 11.52 -0.19 9.06
N ALA A 204 10.71 -1.09 9.61
CA ALA A 204 9.69 -0.74 10.59
C ALA A 204 10.28 -0.13 11.88
N VAL A 205 11.40 -0.68 12.36
CA VAL A 205 12.16 -0.11 13.50
C VAL A 205 12.71 1.27 13.15
N SER A 206 13.37 1.41 11.99
CA SER A 206 13.95 2.68 11.53
C SER A 206 12.89 3.79 11.41
N LEU A 207 11.72 3.45 10.86
CA LEU A 207 10.57 4.35 10.69
C LEU A 207 9.75 4.53 11.99
N GLY A 208 10.04 3.76 13.04
CA GLY A 208 9.37 3.80 14.34
C GLY A 208 7.89 3.36 14.30
N LEU A 209 7.54 2.42 13.42
CA LEU A 209 6.17 1.89 13.26
C LEU A 209 5.71 1.01 14.43
N GLY A 210 6.64 0.47 15.24
CA GLY A 210 6.32 -0.49 16.30
C GLY A 210 5.86 -1.83 15.74
N ALA A 211 5.17 -2.64 16.57
CA ALA A 211 4.66 -3.96 16.17
C ALA A 211 3.48 -3.91 15.19
N GLU A 212 2.72 -2.81 15.24
CA GLU A 212 1.44 -2.65 14.54
C GLU A 212 1.54 -1.40 13.65
N PRO A 213 1.97 -1.54 12.39
CA PRO A 213 2.16 -0.42 11.46
C PRO A 213 0.84 0.20 10.98
N GLY A 214 -0.29 -0.30 11.48
CA GLY A 214 -1.63 0.10 11.08
C GLY A 214 -1.83 -0.04 9.57
N THR A 215 -2.32 1.01 8.94
CA THR A 215 -2.63 1.04 7.50
C THR A 215 -1.43 1.35 6.60
N TYR A 216 -0.23 1.56 7.16
CA TYR A 216 0.92 2.03 6.39
C TYR A 216 1.42 1.01 5.37
N PHE A 217 1.55 -0.26 5.73
CA PHE A 217 1.96 -1.31 4.78
C PHE A 217 0.96 -1.46 3.63
N HIS A 218 -0.33 -1.35 3.93
CA HIS A 218 -1.37 -1.38 2.90
C HIS A 218 -1.24 -0.16 1.97
N GLN A 219 -1.00 1.03 2.52
CA GLN A 219 -0.74 2.23 1.72
C GLN A 219 0.44 2.03 0.76
N LEU A 220 1.57 1.54 1.27
CA LEU A 220 2.77 1.33 0.46
C LEU A 220 2.49 0.37 -0.71
N LEU A 221 1.76 -0.71 -0.47
CA LEU A 221 1.37 -1.64 -1.53
C LEU A 221 0.42 -1.01 -2.56
N LEU A 222 -0.50 -0.12 -2.16
CA LEU A 222 -1.32 0.63 -3.11
C LEU A 222 -0.47 1.51 -4.04
N THR A 223 0.63 2.10 -3.54
CA THR A 223 1.54 2.91 -4.38
C THR A 223 2.35 2.08 -5.37
N VAL A 224 2.56 0.79 -5.10
CA VAL A 224 3.21 -0.15 -6.03
C VAL A 224 2.26 -0.50 -7.20
N GLY A 225 0.95 -0.29 -7.02
CA GLY A 225 -0.05 -0.37 -8.07
C GLY A 225 -0.21 -1.78 -8.66
N GLY A 226 -0.30 -1.88 -9.99
CA GLY A 226 -0.57 -3.14 -10.69
C GLY A 226 0.42 -4.26 -10.37
N TRP A 227 1.66 -3.95 -10.00
CA TRP A 227 2.64 -4.96 -9.60
C TRP A 227 2.26 -5.68 -8.30
N ALA A 228 1.71 -4.95 -7.32
CA ALA A 228 1.22 -5.56 -6.08
C ALA A 228 0.02 -6.47 -6.36
N GLN A 229 -0.90 -6.04 -7.24
CA GLN A 229 -2.06 -6.84 -7.63
C GLN A 229 -1.65 -8.09 -8.44
N TYR A 230 -0.64 -7.98 -9.30
CA TYR A 230 -0.09 -9.12 -10.04
C TYR A 230 0.59 -10.12 -9.12
N ALA A 231 1.40 -9.65 -8.17
CA ALA A 231 1.99 -10.51 -7.15
C ALA A 231 0.92 -11.19 -6.27
N ARG A 232 -0.18 -10.49 -5.96
CA ARG A 232 -1.34 -11.10 -5.30
C ARG A 232 -2.04 -12.15 -6.13
N HIS A 233 -2.11 -11.98 -7.45
CA HIS A 233 -2.61 -13.03 -8.34
C HIS A 233 -1.73 -14.29 -8.27
N ILE A 234 -0.40 -14.14 -8.30
CA ILE A 234 0.52 -15.28 -8.14
C ILE A 234 0.26 -16.00 -6.82
N GLN A 235 0.17 -15.23 -5.73
CA GLN A 235 -0.10 -15.79 -4.40
C GLN A 235 -1.46 -16.49 -4.33
N PHE A 236 -2.51 -15.88 -4.85
CA PHE A 236 -3.84 -16.47 -4.90
C PHE A 236 -3.84 -17.82 -5.63
N LYS A 237 -3.17 -17.92 -6.79
CA LYS A 237 -3.06 -19.19 -7.51
C LYS A 237 -2.31 -20.25 -6.70
N ALA A 238 -1.22 -19.87 -6.05
CA ALA A 238 -0.48 -20.80 -5.20
C ALA A 238 -1.36 -21.34 -4.07
N GLU A 239 -2.13 -20.48 -3.40
CA GLU A 239 -3.06 -20.87 -2.33
C GLU A 239 -4.15 -21.84 -2.82
N VAL A 240 -4.73 -21.59 -4.00
CA VAL A 240 -5.71 -22.50 -4.63
C VAL A 240 -5.11 -23.88 -4.91
N GLU A 241 -3.81 -23.95 -5.19
CA GLU A 241 -3.07 -25.20 -5.42
C GLU A 241 -2.50 -25.82 -4.13
N GLY A 242 -2.83 -25.28 -2.95
CA GLY A 242 -2.31 -25.75 -1.67
C GLY A 242 -0.84 -25.41 -1.41
N ARG A 243 -0.28 -24.46 -2.16
CA ARG A 243 1.09 -23.94 -2.02
C ARG A 243 1.07 -22.56 -1.34
N THR A 244 2.25 -22.08 -0.98
CA THR A 244 2.47 -20.72 -0.48
C THR A 244 3.31 -19.92 -1.47
N ASP A 245 3.19 -18.59 -1.40
CA ASP A 245 3.97 -17.66 -2.21
C ASP A 245 4.16 -16.34 -1.44
N THR A 246 5.37 -15.80 -1.48
CA THR A 246 5.79 -14.61 -0.74
C THR A 246 6.04 -13.40 -1.63
N THR A 247 5.77 -13.48 -2.94
CA THR A 247 6.13 -12.45 -3.93
C THR A 247 5.57 -11.07 -3.57
N ALA A 248 4.32 -11.00 -3.10
CA ALA A 248 3.69 -9.73 -2.73
C ALA A 248 4.27 -9.14 -1.42
N LEU A 249 4.66 -10.01 -0.48
CA LEU A 249 5.36 -9.58 0.75
C LEU A 249 6.77 -9.08 0.43
N GLU A 250 7.46 -9.72 -0.52
CA GLU A 250 8.76 -9.30 -0.99
C GLU A 250 8.71 -7.94 -1.70
N LEU A 251 7.64 -7.63 -2.44
CA LEU A 251 7.42 -6.28 -2.98
C LEU A 251 7.23 -5.23 -1.88
N LEU A 252 6.53 -5.56 -0.79
CA LEU A 252 6.43 -4.66 0.37
C LEU A 252 7.81 -4.41 0.98
N ALA A 253 8.65 -5.44 1.12
CA ALA A 253 10.01 -5.30 1.63
C ALA A 253 10.84 -4.34 0.76
N ILE A 254 10.80 -4.50 -0.56
CA ILE A 254 11.47 -3.58 -1.50
C ILE A 254 10.97 -2.14 -1.30
N ARG A 255 9.65 -1.95 -1.28
CA ARG A 255 9.03 -0.63 -1.14
C ARG A 255 9.43 0.03 0.19
N LEU A 256 9.56 -0.75 1.27
CA LEU A 256 10.02 -0.28 2.57
C LEU A 256 11.51 0.08 2.60
N VAL A 257 12.38 -0.62 1.87
CA VAL A 257 13.81 -0.23 1.77
C VAL A 257 13.96 1.15 1.14
N PHE A 258 13.14 1.49 0.14
CA PHE A 258 13.09 2.86 -0.38
C PHE A 258 12.62 3.89 0.67
N GLU A 259 11.56 3.60 1.43
CA GLU A 259 11.12 4.49 2.52
C GLU A 259 12.21 4.68 3.56
N GLU A 260 12.88 3.60 3.97
CA GLU A 260 13.96 3.63 4.96
C GLU A 260 15.13 4.49 4.47
N ALA A 261 15.57 4.31 3.22
CA ALA A 261 16.66 5.09 2.65
C ALA A 261 16.32 6.59 2.55
N LEU A 262 15.11 6.92 2.08
CA LEU A 262 14.63 8.30 2.00
C LEU A 262 14.49 8.92 3.39
N TYR A 263 13.97 8.16 4.34
CA TYR A 263 13.86 8.59 5.74
C TYR A 263 15.25 8.86 6.33
N ALA A 264 16.20 7.93 6.21
CA ALA A 264 17.56 8.11 6.71
C ALA A 264 18.23 9.36 6.12
N ARG A 265 17.99 9.64 4.83
CA ARG A 265 18.58 10.79 4.14
C ARG A 265 17.97 12.13 4.53
N HIS A 266 16.65 12.17 4.77
CA HIS A 266 15.88 13.40 4.94
C HIS A 266 15.24 13.56 6.33
N LYS A 267 15.60 12.69 7.29
CA LYS A 267 15.02 12.62 8.63
C LYS A 267 14.89 13.97 9.31
N THR A 268 15.93 14.80 9.27
CA THR A 268 15.94 16.11 9.92
C THR A 268 14.81 17.01 9.44
N ASP A 269 14.46 16.93 8.15
CA ASP A 269 13.45 17.80 7.53
C ASP A 269 12.03 17.25 7.67
N ILE A 270 11.88 15.91 7.77
CA ILE A 270 10.56 15.26 7.68
C ILE A 270 10.07 14.59 8.97
N GLU A 271 10.93 14.41 9.98
CA GLU A 271 10.61 13.60 11.17
C GLU A 271 9.36 14.09 11.91
N SER A 272 9.21 15.40 12.08
CA SER A 272 8.08 15.97 12.81
C SER A 272 6.73 15.70 12.11
N GLU A 273 6.69 15.81 10.79
CA GLU A 273 5.50 15.49 9.99
C GLU A 273 5.28 13.98 9.94
N TRP A 274 6.34 13.19 9.77
CA TRP A 274 6.26 11.73 9.79
C TRP A 274 5.67 11.21 11.10
N GLN A 275 6.11 11.72 12.27
CA GLN A 275 5.55 11.32 13.55
C GLN A 275 4.04 11.60 13.66
N ARG A 276 3.56 12.69 13.07
CA ARG A 276 2.12 13.00 13.01
C ARG A 276 1.38 12.03 12.09
N VAL A 277 1.92 11.80 10.90
CA VAL A 277 1.32 10.91 9.88
C VAL A 277 1.26 9.47 10.39
N ARG A 278 2.35 8.98 10.98
CA ARG A 278 2.44 7.65 11.58
C ARG A 278 1.34 7.38 12.58
N ARG A 279 0.98 8.36 13.43
CA ARG A 279 -0.12 8.21 14.40
C ARG A 279 -1.50 8.12 13.73
N ALA A 280 -1.66 8.69 12.54
CA ALA A 280 -2.91 8.63 11.78
C ALA A 280 -3.11 7.30 11.04
N HIS A 281 -2.08 6.45 10.96
CA HIS A 281 -2.19 5.11 10.37
C HIS A 281 -2.82 4.07 11.30
N VAL A 282 -2.84 4.34 12.60
CA VAL A 282 -3.48 3.51 13.63
C VAL A 282 -5.00 3.56 13.53
#